data_AF-A0A9P0FHZ4-F1
#
_entry.id   AF-A0A9P0FHZ4-F1
#
_cell.length_a   1.000
_cell.length_b   1.000
_cell.length_c   1.000
_cell.angle_alpha   90.00
_cell.angle_beta   90.00
_cell.angle_gamma   90.00
#
_symmetry.space_group_name_H-M   'P 1'
#
loop_
_entity.id
_entity.type
_entity.pdbx_description
1 polymer ?
#
loop_
_entity_poly.entity_id
_entity_poly.type
_entity_poly.pdbx_seq_one_letter_code
_entity_poly.pdbx_strand_id
1 'polypeptide(L)'
;MDVITYWKSTLDMLERVVSLQESLEAPEIVKILKPFKHLTEEMSSQKEVTISKVLAGNIGVIQVLSNIEFNARFKNSSRYPLLAKAPLLHPKFKRQTFFDDSSYDQAKNSLKKEIKQITWAPLASVALE
;
A
#
# COMPACT_ATOMS: atom_id res chain seq x y z
N MET A 1 -5.78 -8.52 22.78
CA MET A 1 -6.13 -7.12 22.44
C MET A 1 -5.62 -6.91 21.03
N ASP A 2 -6.51 -6.70 20.06
CA ASP A 2 -6.08 -6.63 18.65
C ASP A 2 -5.28 -5.34 18.38
N VAL A 3 -4.34 -5.42 17.44
CA VAL A 3 -3.51 -4.28 17.02
C VAL A 3 -4.38 -3.07 16.70
N ILE A 4 -5.53 -3.30 16.03
CA ILE A 4 -6.55 -2.28 15.70
C ILE A 4 -7.02 -1.52 16.95
N THR A 5 -7.20 -2.20 18.09
CA THR A 5 -7.67 -1.59 19.34
C THR A 5 -6.58 -0.75 20.00
N TYR A 6 -5.30 -1.11 19.85
CA TYR A 6 -4.18 -0.46 20.54
C TYR A 6 -3.88 0.95 20.03
N TRP A 7 -3.63 1.12 18.72
CA TRP A 7 -3.30 2.45 18.17
C TRP A 7 -4.54 3.34 18.04
N LYS A 8 -5.74 2.77 17.92
CA LYS A 8 -7.01 3.51 17.93
C LYS A 8 -7.23 4.25 19.25
N SER A 9 -6.91 3.61 20.38
CA SER A 9 -6.97 4.26 21.71
C SER A 9 -6.05 5.49 21.81
N THR A 10 -4.81 5.40 21.31
CA THR A 10 -3.86 6.52 21.30
C THR A 10 -4.37 7.67 20.42
N LEU A 11 -4.90 7.37 19.24
CA LEU A 11 -5.44 8.39 18.36
C LEU A 11 -6.70 9.05 18.94
N ASP A 12 -7.63 8.28 19.49
CA ASP A 12 -8.85 8.80 20.10
C ASP A 12 -8.53 9.67 21.34
N MET A 13 -7.48 9.32 22.10
CA MET A 13 -6.96 10.16 23.20
C MET A 13 -6.38 11.48 22.68
N LEU A 14 -5.56 11.43 21.63
CA LEU A 14 -4.97 12.63 21.03
C LEU A 14 -6.03 13.55 20.39
N GLU A 15 -7.04 12.98 19.73
CA GLU A 15 -8.18 13.75 19.19
C GLU A 15 -8.95 14.47 20.31
N ARG A 16 -9.10 13.85 21.49
CA ARG A 16 -9.67 14.51 22.67
C ARG A 16 -8.80 15.65 23.19
N VAL A 17 -7.49 15.43 23.36
CA VAL A 17 -6.54 16.47 23.79
C VAL A 17 -6.55 17.67 22.83
N VAL A 18 -6.65 17.43 21.52
CA VAL A 18 -6.82 18.50 20.51
C VAL A 18 -8.15 19.23 20.69
N SER A 19 -9.25 18.51 20.93
CA SER A 19 -10.58 19.12 21.13
C SER A 19 -10.66 20.01 22.38
N LEU A 20 -9.83 19.72 23.39
CA LEU A 20 -9.72 20.51 24.62
C LEU A 20 -8.69 21.65 24.51
N GLN A 21 -8.00 21.80 23.36
CA GLN A 21 -6.89 22.75 23.16
C GLN A 21 -5.76 22.60 24.20
N GLU A 22 -5.57 21.41 24.75
CA GLU A 22 -4.62 21.13 25.84
C GLU A 22 -3.18 20.93 25.36
N SER A 23 -2.93 20.87 24.05
CA SER A 23 -1.60 20.65 23.48
C SER A 23 -1.42 21.33 22.12
N LEU A 24 -0.25 21.97 21.95
CA LEU A 24 0.20 22.55 20.68
C LEU A 24 0.67 21.50 19.66
N GLU A 25 1.15 20.34 20.12
CA GLU A 25 1.76 19.32 19.25
C GLU A 25 0.76 18.21 18.85
N ALA A 26 -0.25 17.96 19.68
CA ALA A 26 -1.27 16.95 19.41
C ALA A 26 -1.97 17.11 18.04
N PRO A 27 -2.25 18.32 17.51
CA PRO A 27 -2.84 18.48 16.18
C PRO A 27 -1.97 17.92 15.05
N GLU A 28 -0.65 18.10 15.12
CA GLU A 28 0.28 17.59 14.10
C GLU A 28 0.40 16.07 14.18
N ILE A 29 0.44 15.50 15.38
CA ILE A 29 0.45 14.05 15.58
C ILE A 29 -0.85 13.41 15.06
N VAL A 30 -2.01 14.05 15.29
CA VAL A 30 -3.29 13.59 14.75
C VAL A 30 -3.30 13.63 13.21
N LYS A 31 -2.70 14.65 12.58
CA LYS A 31 -2.56 14.70 11.11
C LYS A 31 -1.73 13.54 10.58
N ILE A 32 -0.68 13.13 11.28
CA ILE A 32 0.17 11.99 10.89
C ILE A 32 -0.59 10.67 11.06
N LEU A 33 -1.33 10.50 12.15
CA LEU A 33 -1.98 9.25 12.49
C LEU A 33 -3.29 8.99 11.73
N LYS A 34 -4.01 10.04 11.29
CA LYS A 34 -5.28 9.92 10.55
C LYS A 34 -5.19 9.10 9.25
N PRO A 35 -4.20 9.29 8.37
CA PRO A 35 -4.02 8.48 7.17
C PRO A 35 -3.89 6.98 7.48
N PHE A 36 -3.16 6.61 8.54
CA PHE A 36 -3.05 5.22 8.98
C PHE A 36 -4.37 4.68 9.52
N LYS A 37 -5.20 5.54 10.14
CA LYS A 37 -6.55 5.17 10.59
C LYS A 37 -7.44 4.78 9.43
N HIS A 38 -7.57 5.68 8.46
CA HIS A 38 -8.38 5.42 7.28
C HIS A 38 -7.88 4.21 6.52
N LEU A 39 -6.57 4.07 6.33
CA LEU A 39 -6.01 2.90 5.65
C LEU A 39 -6.36 1.60 6.38
N THR A 40 -6.23 1.57 7.70
CA THR A 40 -6.51 0.35 8.48
C THR A 40 -8.01 0.02 8.46
N GLU A 41 -8.88 1.01 8.63
CA GLU A 41 -10.33 0.82 8.55
C GLU A 41 -10.77 0.36 7.15
N GLU A 42 -10.19 0.96 6.10
CA GLU A 42 -10.44 0.56 4.71
C GLU A 42 -10.00 -0.89 4.48
N MET A 43 -8.78 -1.28 4.89
CA MET A 43 -8.30 -2.65 4.74
C MET A 43 -9.13 -3.65 5.55
N SER A 44 -9.48 -3.32 6.79
CA SER A 44 -10.31 -4.18 7.65
C SER A 44 -11.75 -4.32 7.15
N SER A 45 -12.26 -3.39 6.34
CA SER A 45 -13.59 -3.48 5.72
C SER A 45 -13.64 -4.41 4.51
N GLN A 46 -12.48 -4.77 3.93
CA GLN A 46 -12.41 -5.62 2.75
C GLN A 46 -12.53 -7.10 3.14
N LYS A 47 -13.36 -7.85 2.39
CA LYS A 47 -13.42 -9.32 2.51
C LYS A 47 -12.07 -9.99 2.21
N GLU A 48 -11.32 -9.40 1.27
CA GLU A 48 -9.98 -9.85 0.90
C GLU A 48 -9.04 -8.64 0.70
N VAL A 49 -7.89 -8.71 1.36
CA VAL A 49 -6.82 -7.71 1.26
C VAL A 49 -5.69 -8.32 0.43
N THR A 50 -5.48 -7.79 -0.77
CA THR A 50 -4.39 -8.22 -1.65
C THR A 50 -3.19 -7.28 -1.50
N ILE A 51 -1.99 -7.78 -1.83
CA ILE A 51 -0.75 -7.00 -1.82
C ILE A 51 -0.88 -5.72 -2.65
N SER A 52 -1.62 -5.75 -3.76
CA SER A 52 -1.89 -4.58 -4.60
C SER A 52 -2.65 -3.48 -3.87
N LYS A 53 -3.65 -3.84 -3.04
CA LYS A 53 -4.40 -2.88 -2.21
C LYS A 53 -3.51 -2.28 -1.12
N VAL A 54 -2.72 -3.12 -0.44
CA VAL A 54 -1.76 -2.67 0.58
C VAL A 54 -0.77 -1.65 0.01
N LEU A 55 -0.25 -1.89 -1.20
CA LEU A 55 0.68 -0.98 -1.86
C LEU A 55 0.01 0.34 -2.29
N ALA A 56 -1.20 0.28 -2.84
CA ALA A 56 -1.95 1.48 -3.17
C ALA A 56 -2.23 2.34 -1.92
N GLY A 57 -2.64 1.70 -0.82
CA GLY A 57 -2.85 2.36 0.45
C GLY A 57 -1.57 2.99 1.03
N ASN A 58 -0.45 2.26 1.00
CA ASN A 58 0.85 2.79 1.43
C ASN A 58 1.26 4.03 0.64
N ILE A 59 0.98 4.06 -0.67
CA ILE A 59 1.33 5.21 -1.51
C ILE A 59 0.45 6.42 -1.23
N GLY A 60 -0.85 6.20 -0.98
CA GLY A 60 -1.73 7.26 -0.50
C GLY A 60 -1.23 7.85 0.83
N VAL A 61 -0.80 7.01 1.77
CA VAL A 61 -0.21 7.46 3.03
C VAL A 61 1.09 8.25 2.80
N ILE A 62 1.98 7.76 1.94
CA ILE A 62 3.24 8.46 1.61
C ILE A 62 2.97 9.82 0.94
N GLN A 63 1.96 9.94 0.08
CA GLN A 63 1.57 11.21 -0.54
C GLN A 63 1.01 12.21 0.46
N VAL A 64 0.24 11.76 1.45
CA VAL A 64 -0.27 12.67 2.50
C VAL A 64 0.85 13.08 3.46
N LEU A 65 1.77 12.16 3.75
CA LEU A 65 2.89 12.39 4.66
C LEU A 65 4.15 12.95 3.98
N SER A 66 4.15 13.14 2.66
CA SER A 66 5.30 13.74 1.95
C SER A 66 5.53 15.19 2.36
N ASN A 67 4.49 15.84 2.90
CA ASN A 67 4.57 17.16 3.52
C ASN A 67 5.20 17.16 4.92
N ILE A 68 5.53 15.99 5.48
CA ILE A 68 6.03 15.77 6.85
C ILE A 68 7.30 14.89 6.85
N GLU A 69 8.08 14.90 5.75
CA GLU A 69 9.42 14.28 5.68
C GLU A 69 9.48 12.72 5.82
N PHE A 70 8.38 12.00 5.57
CA PHE A 70 8.29 10.54 5.74
C PHE A 70 8.94 9.69 4.61
N ASN A 71 9.65 10.33 3.67
CA ASN A 71 10.06 9.74 2.40
C ASN A 71 11.13 8.64 2.49
N ALA A 72 11.95 8.60 3.55
CA ALA A 72 13.13 7.72 3.57
C ALA A 72 12.82 6.23 3.67
N ARG A 73 11.77 5.83 4.41
CA ARG A 73 11.54 4.42 4.77
C ARG A 73 10.77 3.63 3.71
N PHE A 74 9.91 4.28 2.92
CA PHE A 74 9.00 3.61 1.99
C PHE A 74 9.25 3.87 0.50
N LYS A 75 10.11 4.83 0.15
CA LYS A 75 10.49 5.15 -1.24
C LYS A 75 11.10 3.96 -1.99
N ASN A 76 11.68 3.00 -1.27
CA ASN A 76 12.31 1.80 -1.84
C ASN A 76 11.37 0.59 -1.96
N SER A 77 10.11 0.70 -1.52
CA SER A 77 9.17 -0.43 -1.55
C SER A 77 8.90 -0.96 -2.97
N SER A 78 8.89 -0.07 -3.97
CA SER A 78 8.76 -0.41 -5.39
C SER A 78 9.97 -1.13 -6.00
N ARG A 79 11.10 -1.21 -5.28
CA ARG A 79 12.31 -1.93 -5.75
C ARG A 79 12.21 -3.45 -5.54
N TYR A 80 11.33 -3.90 -4.65
CA TYR A 80 11.14 -5.33 -4.41
C TYR A 80 10.32 -5.96 -5.55
N PRO A 81 10.83 -6.99 -6.26
CA PRO A 81 10.19 -7.51 -7.47
C PRO A 81 8.75 -7.99 -7.26
N LEU A 82 8.45 -8.63 -6.13
CA LEU A 82 7.10 -9.10 -5.81
C LEU A 82 6.12 -7.94 -5.57
N LEU A 83 6.58 -6.91 -4.86
CA LEU A 83 5.78 -5.73 -4.56
C LEU A 83 5.57 -4.87 -5.81
N ALA A 84 6.57 -4.74 -6.68
CA ALA A 84 6.43 -4.02 -7.94
C ALA A 84 5.45 -4.72 -8.91
N LYS A 85 5.39 -6.05 -8.89
CA LYS A 85 4.54 -6.84 -9.80
C LYS A 85 3.07 -6.90 -9.37
N ALA A 86 2.80 -6.94 -8.07
CA ALA A 86 1.44 -7.04 -7.54
C ALA A 86 0.45 -5.97 -8.07
N PRO A 87 0.79 -4.66 -8.12
CA PRO A 87 -0.12 -3.65 -8.64
C PRO A 87 -0.22 -3.66 -10.16
N LEU A 88 0.78 -4.18 -10.89
CA LEU A 88 0.71 -4.34 -12.35
C LEU A 88 -0.36 -5.37 -12.77
N LEU A 89 -0.59 -6.37 -11.92
CA LEU A 89 -1.61 -7.39 -12.12
C LEU A 89 -3.01 -6.90 -11.77
N HIS A 90 -3.13 -5.78 -11.04
CA HIS A 90 -4.43 -5.23 -10.64
C HIS A 90 -4.86 -4.10 -11.58
N PRO A 91 -5.97 -4.24 -12.34
CA PRO A 91 -6.36 -3.28 -13.38
C PRO A 91 -6.44 -1.82 -12.92
N LYS A 92 -6.87 -1.60 -11.67
CA LYS A 92 -7.05 -0.27 -11.08
C LYS A 92 -5.75 0.41 -10.62
N PHE A 93 -4.70 -0.35 -10.29
CA PHE A 93 -3.52 0.18 -9.58
C PHE A 93 -2.26 0.24 -10.44
N LYS A 94 -2.34 -0.20 -11.71
CA LYS A 94 -1.21 -0.35 -12.64
C LYS A 94 -0.21 0.80 -12.66
N ARG A 95 -0.66 2.06 -12.69
CA ARG A 95 0.22 3.24 -12.75
C ARG A 95 0.27 4.04 -11.46
N GLN A 96 -0.76 3.92 -10.63
CA GLN A 96 -0.94 4.76 -9.44
C GLN A 96 0.00 4.39 -8.29
N THR A 97 0.62 3.21 -8.37
CA THR A 97 1.49 2.70 -7.31
C THR A 97 2.98 2.87 -7.57
N PHE A 98 3.35 3.67 -8.57
CA PHE A 98 4.75 3.92 -8.91
C PHE A 98 5.05 5.40 -8.74
N PHE A 99 6.15 5.69 -8.06
CA PHE A 99 6.64 7.06 -7.87
C PHE A 99 7.32 7.62 -9.12
N ASP A 100 7.95 6.73 -9.91
CA ASP A 100 8.69 7.08 -11.13
C ASP A 100 8.28 6.18 -12.29
N ASP A 101 8.13 6.76 -13.49
CA ASP A 101 7.82 6.03 -14.72
C ASP A 101 8.90 5.00 -15.08
N SER A 102 10.17 5.30 -14.76
CA SER A 102 11.29 4.38 -14.95
C SER A 102 11.12 3.07 -14.15
N SER A 103 10.65 3.18 -12.90
CA SER A 103 10.38 2.01 -12.05
C SER A 103 9.21 1.18 -12.57
N TYR A 104 8.19 1.84 -13.11
CA TYR A 104 7.06 1.18 -13.76
C TYR A 104 7.51 0.38 -14.99
N ASP A 105 8.29 0.98 -15.88
CA ASP A 105 8.75 0.34 -17.10
C ASP A 105 9.71 -0.83 -16.82
N GLN A 106 10.59 -0.70 -15.82
CA GLN A 106 11.44 -1.82 -15.38
C GLN A 106 10.60 -3.00 -14.88
N ALA A 107 9.62 -2.75 -14.00
CA ALA A 107 8.75 -3.81 -13.46
C ALA A 107 7.92 -4.48 -14.57
N LYS A 108 7.39 -3.69 -15.51
CA LYS A 108 6.64 -4.18 -16.67
C LYS A 108 7.51 -5.03 -17.59
N ASN A 109 8.75 -4.62 -17.87
CA ASN A 109 9.66 -5.35 -18.74
C ASN A 109 10.15 -6.65 -18.08
N SER A 110 10.41 -6.64 -16.77
CA SER A 110 10.71 -7.85 -16.00
C SER A 110 9.56 -8.86 -16.05
N LEU A 111 8.32 -8.41 -15.84
CA LEU A 111 7.14 -9.27 -15.92
C LEU A 111 6.95 -9.85 -17.33
N LYS A 112 7.12 -9.03 -18.38
CA LYS A 112 7.07 -9.51 -19.77
C LYS A 112 8.13 -10.56 -20.07
N LYS A 113 9.34 -10.41 -19.52
CA LYS A 113 10.43 -11.38 -19.70
C LYS A 113 10.07 -12.71 -19.06
N GLU A 114 9.53 -12.69 -17.85
CA GLU A 114 9.08 -13.91 -17.14
C GLU A 114 7.92 -14.59 -17.86
N ILE A 115 6.92 -13.85 -18.32
CA ILE A 115 5.79 -14.42 -19.10
C ILE A 115 6.29 -15.08 -20.38
N LYS A 116 7.30 -14.51 -21.06
CA LYS A 116 7.91 -15.13 -22.25
C LYS A 116 8.71 -16.39 -21.93
N GLN A 117 9.21 -16.52 -20.71
CA GLN A 117 9.94 -17.70 -20.23
C GLN A 117 9.01 -18.80 -19.73
N ILE A 118 7.75 -18.47 -19.41
CA ILE A 118 6.71 -19.46 -19.16
C ILE A 118 6.35 -20.10 -20.51
N THR A 119 7.01 -21.21 -20.82
CA THR A 119 6.56 -22.15 -21.85
C THR A 119 5.22 -22.71 -21.40
N TRP A 120 4.16 -22.32 -22.09
CA TRP A 120 2.87 -22.95 -21.95
C TRP A 120 3.01 -24.40 -22.42
N ALA A 121 3.11 -25.35 -21.49
CA ALA A 121 2.84 -26.74 -21.84
C ALA A 121 1.42 -26.76 -22.45
N PRO A 122 1.22 -27.35 -23.64
CA PRO A 122 -0.11 -27.46 -24.21
C PRO A 122 -1.00 -28.18 -23.20
N LEU A 123 -2.13 -27.59 -22.81
CA LEU A 123 -3.17 -28.22 -21.99
C LEU A 123 -3.88 -29.39 -22.72
N ALA A 124 -3.25 -29.96 -23.75
CA ALA A 124 -3.84 -30.87 -24.72
C ALA A 124 -3.66 -32.37 -24.39
N SER A 125 -3.34 -32.74 -23.14
CA SER A 125 -3.17 -34.16 -22.77
C SER A 125 -4.03 -34.63 -21.60
N VAL A 126 -5.11 -33.92 -21.24
CA VAL A 126 -6.07 -34.39 -20.20
C VAL A 126 -7.51 -34.49 -20.75
N ALA A 127 -7.67 -34.61 -22.08
CA ALA A 127 -8.99 -34.72 -22.71
C ALA A 127 -9.25 -36.06 -23.42
N LEU A 128 -8.37 -37.07 -23.28
CA LEU A 128 -8.64 -38.43 -23.77
C LEU A 128 -7.98 -39.44 -22.83
N GLU A 129 -8.75 -39.90 -21.84
CA GLU A 129 -8.89 -41.31 -21.43
C GLU A 129 -10.11 -41.45 -20.51
#